data_AF-A0A317G7K9-F1
#
_entry.id   AF-A0A317G7K9-F1
#
_cell.length_a   1.000
_cell.length_b   1.000
_cell.length_c   1.000
_cell.angle_alpha   90.00
_cell.angle_beta   90.00
_cell.angle_gamma   90.00
#
_symmetry.space_group_name_H-M   'P 1'
#
loop_
_entity.id
_entity.type
_entity.pdbx_description
1 polymer ?
#
loop_
_entity_poly.entity_id
_entity_poly.type
_entity_poly.pdbx_seq_one_letter_code
_entity_poly.pdbx_strand_id
1 'polypeptide(L)'
;MKDEKPELFEALFEELPENEKQYLIKMSLCMRDDRLSSTSEIAKALGVSQSKLSRNRAYLIDHGIIAAAERGKVMFCIPYLSDFVKKDRGVTKTIDVVRQRRV
;
A
#
# COMPACT_ATOMS: atom_id res chain seq x y z
N MET A 1 -16.33 -16.91 6.93
CA MET A 1 -15.71 -16.89 5.59
C MET A 1 -14.23 -16.65 5.77
N LYS A 2 -13.47 -17.73 5.93
CA LYS A 2 -12.01 -17.72 6.04
C LYS A 2 -11.48 -18.39 4.77
N ASP A 3 -10.40 -17.83 4.23
CA ASP A 3 -9.44 -18.53 3.36
C ASP A 3 -9.81 -18.80 1.89
N GLU A 4 -10.52 -17.89 1.21
CA GLU A 4 -10.57 -17.93 -0.27
C GLU A 4 -9.78 -16.77 -0.88
N LYS A 5 -8.57 -17.11 -1.35
CA LYS A 5 -7.70 -16.38 -2.29
C LYS A 5 -6.68 -15.37 -1.75
N PRO A 6 -5.86 -15.69 -0.72
CA PRO A 6 -4.60 -14.96 -0.51
C PRO A 6 -3.72 -14.98 -1.77
N GLU A 7 -3.72 -16.09 -2.52
CA GLU A 7 -2.94 -16.27 -3.76
C GLU A 7 -3.32 -15.27 -4.86
N LEU A 8 -4.58 -14.82 -4.93
CA LEU A 8 -5.00 -13.83 -5.93
C LEU A 8 -4.46 -12.44 -5.60
N PHE A 9 -4.48 -12.06 -4.32
CA PHE A 9 -3.91 -10.80 -3.88
C PHE A 9 -2.40 -10.78 -4.01
N GLU A 10 -1.76 -11.92 -3.70
CA GLU A 10 -0.32 -12.09 -3.88
C GLU A 10 0.08 -12.00 -5.36
N ALA A 11 -0.63 -12.72 -6.25
CA ALA A 11 -0.38 -12.64 -7.70
C ALA A 11 -0.58 -11.22 -8.25
N LEU A 12 -1.72 -10.58 -7.94
CA LEU A 12 -1.99 -9.19 -8.33
C LEU A 12 -0.88 -8.26 -7.83
N PHE A 13 -0.53 -8.40 -6.56
CA PHE A 13 0.43 -7.52 -5.92
C PHE A 13 1.83 -7.74 -6.49
N GLU A 14 2.24 -8.97 -6.75
CA GLU A 14 3.54 -9.30 -7.33
C GLU A 14 3.73 -8.77 -8.75
N GLU A 15 2.67 -8.74 -9.55
CA GLU A 15 2.69 -8.17 -10.91
C GLU A 15 2.83 -6.64 -10.93
N LEU A 16 2.57 -5.95 -9.82
CA LEU A 16 2.70 -4.49 -9.76
C LEU A 16 4.17 -4.05 -9.78
N PRO A 17 4.49 -2.92 -10.46
CA PRO A 17 5.82 -2.37 -10.35
C PRO A 17 6.13 -1.91 -8.92
N GLU A 18 7.41 -1.87 -8.56
CA GLU A 18 7.82 -1.69 -7.16
C GLU A 18 7.35 -0.36 -6.56
N ASN A 19 7.29 0.71 -7.35
CA ASN A 19 6.84 2.00 -6.85
C ASN A 19 5.34 1.98 -6.48
N GLU A 20 4.54 1.25 -7.24
CA GLU A 20 3.11 1.01 -7.01
C GLU A 20 2.91 0.12 -5.77
N LYS A 21 3.72 -0.94 -5.61
CA LYS A 21 3.76 -1.75 -4.38
C LYS A 21 4.02 -0.86 -3.15
N GLN A 22 5.05 0.00 -3.21
CA GLN A 22 5.39 0.93 -2.13
C GLN A 22 4.28 1.95 -1.87
N TYR A 23 3.61 2.45 -2.92
CA TYR A 23 2.45 3.33 -2.78
C TYR A 23 1.35 2.66 -1.96
N LEU A 24 0.94 1.43 -2.32
CA LEU A 24 -0.15 0.72 -1.63
C LEU A 24 0.18 0.43 -0.16
N ILE A 25 1.45 0.12 0.14
CA ILE A 25 1.91 -0.07 1.53
C ILE A 25 1.81 1.22 2.32
N LYS A 26 2.35 2.33 1.80
CA LYS A 26 2.27 3.61 2.52
C LYS A 26 0.82 4.09 2.64
N MET A 27 0.01 3.86 1.61
CA MET A 27 -1.43 4.12 1.64
C MET A 27 -2.15 3.34 2.74
N SER A 28 -1.87 2.04 2.91
CA SER A 28 -2.51 1.23 3.97
C SER A 28 -2.09 1.64 5.38
N LEU A 29 -0.86 2.16 5.54
CA LEU A 29 -0.37 2.70 6.80
C LEU A 29 -0.94 4.08 7.13
N CYS A 30 -1.26 4.90 6.13
CA CYS A 30 -1.89 6.21 6.29
C CYS A 30 -3.42 6.17 6.34
N MET A 31 -4.02 4.99 6.20
CA MET A 31 -5.47 4.82 6.15
C MET A 31 -6.10 5.08 7.52
N ARG A 32 -7.18 5.86 7.55
CA ARG A 32 -7.94 6.21 8.76
C ARG A 32 -9.22 5.35 8.86
N ASP A 33 -9.99 5.57 9.92
CA ASP A 33 -11.23 4.80 10.21
C ASP A 33 -12.29 4.92 9.10
N ASP A 34 -12.27 6.01 8.32
CA ASP A 34 -13.13 6.22 7.15
C ASP A 34 -12.69 5.41 5.91
N ARG A 35 -11.63 4.62 6.02
CA ARG A 35 -10.96 3.88 4.93
C ARG A 35 -10.41 4.78 3.82
N LEU A 36 -10.16 6.06 4.13
CA LEU A 36 -9.52 7.00 3.23
C LEU A 36 -8.07 7.23 3.66
N SER A 37 -7.22 7.47 2.67
CA SER A 37 -5.82 7.86 2.87
C SER A 37 -5.55 9.19 2.17
N SER A 38 -4.93 10.13 2.88
CA SER A 38 -4.55 11.42 2.30
C SER A 38 -3.36 11.28 1.34
N THR A 39 -3.47 11.82 0.13
CA THR A 39 -2.37 11.79 -0.84
C THR A 39 -1.14 12.57 -0.36
N SER A 40 -1.35 13.61 0.45
CA SER A 40 -0.25 14.39 1.03
C SER A 40 0.50 13.59 2.10
N GLU A 41 -0.21 12.80 2.90
CA GLU A 41 0.39 11.94 3.92
C GLU A 41 1.14 10.77 3.28
N ILE A 42 0.59 10.17 2.22
CA ILE A 42 1.27 9.11 1.45
C ILE A 42 2.57 9.63 0.85
N ALA A 43 2.54 10.81 0.20
CA ALA A 43 3.74 11.44 -0.36
C ALA A 43 4.81 11.70 0.71
N LYS A 44 4.39 12.21 1.87
CA LYS A 44 5.27 12.41 3.03
C LYS A 44 5.88 11.09 3.52
N ALA A 45 5.07 10.02 3.62
CA ALA A 45 5.51 8.70 4.07
C ALA A 45 6.46 8.00 3.08
N LEU A 46 6.41 8.36 1.80
CA LEU A 46 7.35 7.94 0.76
C LEU A 46 8.58 8.85 0.64
N GLY A 47 8.60 10.02 1.30
CA GLY A 47 9.69 10.98 1.18
C GLY A 47 9.79 11.63 -0.22
N VAL A 48 8.66 11.74 -0.94
CA VAL A 48 8.60 12.31 -2.30
C VAL A 48 7.64 13.49 -2.37
N SER A 49 7.78 14.31 -3.42
CA SER A 49 6.79 15.35 -3.70
C SER A 49 5.48 14.76 -4.21
N GLN A 50 4.36 15.48 -4.02
CA GLN A 50 3.06 15.08 -4.57
C GLN A 50 3.08 14.99 -6.10
N SER A 51 3.88 15.83 -6.77
CA SER A 51 4.05 15.77 -8.22
C SER A 51 4.69 14.45 -8.66
N LYS A 52 5.69 13.95 -7.92
CA LYS A 52 6.31 12.65 -8.21
C LYS A 52 5.36 11.47 -7.93
N LEU A 53 4.47 11.62 -6.94
CA LEU A 53 3.43 10.67 -6.59
C LEU A 53 2.32 10.55 -7.66
N SER A 54 2.10 11.61 -8.44
CA SER A 54 0.95 11.72 -9.36
C SER A 54 0.90 10.60 -10.40
N ARG A 55 2.06 10.17 -10.92
CA ARG A 55 2.16 9.11 -11.93
C ARG A 55 1.73 7.75 -11.37
N ASN A 56 2.23 7.36 -10.20
CA ASN A 56 1.86 6.10 -9.55
C ASN A 56 0.37 6.10 -9.17
N ARG A 57 -0.13 7.25 -8.67
CA ARG A 57 -1.55 7.41 -8.36
C ARG A 57 -2.43 7.23 -9.61
N ALA A 58 -2.05 7.85 -10.73
CA ALA A 58 -2.79 7.72 -11.99
C ALA A 58 -2.82 6.26 -12.45
N TYR A 59 -1.66 5.60 -12.48
CA TYR A 59 -1.57 4.17 -12.83
C TYR A 59 -2.52 3.30 -12.00
N LEU A 60 -2.50 3.45 -10.68
CA LEU A 60 -3.33 2.65 -9.77
C LEU A 60 -4.83 2.94 -9.91
N ILE A 61 -5.20 4.17 -10.29
CA ILE A 61 -6.59 4.53 -10.60
C ILE A 61 -7.01 3.90 -11.94
N ASP A 62 -6.17 4.01 -12.96
CA ASP A 62 -6.45 3.50 -14.30
C ASP A 62 -6.62 1.96 -14.30
N HIS A 63 -5.92 1.26 -13.40
CA HIS A 63 -6.04 -0.19 -13.20
C HIS A 63 -7.16 -0.58 -12.21
N GLY A 64 -7.93 0.38 -11.70
CA GLY A 64 -9.05 0.12 -10.80
C GLY A 64 -8.65 -0.41 -9.43
N ILE A 65 -7.39 -0.26 -9.01
CA ILE A 65 -6.88 -0.74 -7.72
C ILE A 65 -7.26 0.24 -6.60
N ILE A 66 -7.22 1.53 -6.90
CA ILE A 66 -7.63 2.61 -6.01
C ILE A 66 -8.59 3.58 -6.71
N ALA A 67 -9.33 4.37 -5.94
CA ALA A 67 -10.16 5.45 -6.45
C ALA A 67 -9.88 6.77 -5.72
N ALA A 68 -10.08 7.88 -6.42
CA ALA A 68 -10.04 9.23 -5.84
C ALA A 68 -11.42 9.58 -5.22
N ALA A 69 -11.67 9.09 -4.02
CA ALA A 69 -12.97 9.24 -3.35
C ALA A 69 -13.30 10.70 -2.98
N GLU A 70 -12.29 11.49 -2.60
CA GLU A 70 -12.43 12.91 -2.26
C GLU A 70 -11.23 13.71 -2.78
N ARG A 71 -11.34 15.04 -2.76
CA ARG A 71 -10.22 15.92 -3.12
C ARG A 71 -9.01 15.64 -2.22
N GLY A 72 -7.93 15.14 -2.82
CA GLY A 72 -6.69 14.83 -2.11
C GLY A 72 -6.74 13.58 -1.24
N LYS A 73 -7.78 12.74 -1.36
CA LYS A 73 -7.85 11.44 -0.68
C LYS A 73 -8.13 10.32 -1.67
N VAL A 74 -7.67 9.14 -1.31
CA VAL A 74 -7.84 7.91 -2.08
C VAL A 74 -8.34 6.77 -1.21
N MET A 75 -9.00 5.79 -1.83
CA MET A 75 -9.47 4.56 -1.18
C MET A 75 -9.09 3.34 -2.02
N PHE A 76 -8.94 2.18 -1.37
CA PHE A 76 -8.79 0.91 -2.08
C PHE A 76 -10.13 0.52 -2.71
N CYS A 77 -10.11 0.11 -3.98
CA CYS A 77 -11.29 -0.44 -4.64
C CYS A 77 -11.45 -1.94 -4.38
N ILE A 78 -10.33 -2.63 -4.17
CA ILE A 78 -10.29 -4.08 -3.95
C ILE A 78 -10.48 -4.35 -2.45
N PRO A 79 -11.54 -5.07 -2.05
CA PRO A 79 -11.77 -5.42 -0.65
C PRO A 79 -10.60 -6.20 -0.06
N TYR A 80 -10.27 -5.93 1.21
CA TYR A 80 -9.22 -6.61 1.98
C TYR A 80 -7.77 -6.43 1.48
N LEU A 81 -7.55 -5.80 0.33
CA LEU A 81 -6.20 -5.55 -0.19
C LEU A 81 -5.38 -4.67 0.77
N SER A 82 -6.02 -3.69 1.42
CA SER A 82 -5.37 -2.85 2.45
C SER A 82 -4.80 -3.68 3.59
N ASP A 83 -5.55 -4.68 4.05
CA ASP A 83 -5.19 -5.54 5.17
C ASP A 83 -4.12 -6.56 4.75
N PHE A 84 -4.23 -7.11 3.54
CA PHE A 84 -3.22 -7.99 2.94
C PHE A 84 -1.86 -7.29 2.89
N VAL A 85 -1.79 -6.12 2.25
CA VAL A 85 -0.54 -5.37 2.07
C VAL A 85 0.05 -4.91 3.41
N LYS A 86 -0.80 -4.62 4.40
CA LYS A 86 -0.37 -4.23 5.76
C LYS A 86 0.18 -5.40 6.57
N LYS A 87 -0.46 -6.58 6.47
CA LYS A 87 -0.11 -7.78 7.25
C LYS A 87 1.21 -8.39 6.76
N ASP A 88 1.39 -8.49 5.45
CA ASP A 88 2.50 -9.23 4.85
C ASP A 88 3.85 -8.50 4.99
N ARG A 89 3.81 -7.17 5.10
CA ARG A 89 5.01 -6.31 5.19
C ARG A 89 5.20 -5.63 6.54
N GLY A 90 4.35 -5.95 7.51
CA GLY A 90 4.54 -5.61 8.93
C GLY A 90 5.58 -6.48 9.65
N VAL A 91 6.00 -7.60 9.05
CA VAL A 91 6.89 -8.59 9.67
C VAL A 91 8.39 -8.29 9.42
N THR A 92 8.74 -7.51 8.39
CA THR A 92 10.14 -7.28 8.02
C THR A 92 10.91 -6.36 8.98
N LYS A 93 10.24 -5.68 9.93
CA LYS A 93 10.95 -4.80 10.88
C LYS A 93 11.55 -5.51 12.10
N THR A 94 11.28 -6.80 12.29
CA THR A 94 11.75 -7.55 13.46
C THR A 94 12.94 -8.47 13.14
N ILE A 95 13.12 -8.86 11.87
CA ILE A 95 14.08 -9.92 11.52
C ILE A 95 15.52 -9.39 11.33
N ASP A 96 15.71 -8.10 10.99
CA ASP A 96 17.05 -7.53 10.85
C ASP A 96 17.79 -7.30 12.18
N VAL A 97 17.08 -7.19 13.32
CA VAL A 97 17.72 -6.97 14.63
C VAL A 97 18.34 -8.25 15.19
N VAL A 98 17.90 -9.43 14.74
CA VAL A 98 18.31 -10.72 15.34
C VAL A 98 19.62 -11.26 14.73
N ARG A 99 20.09 -10.74 13.59
CA ARG A 99 21.34 -11.21 12.94
C ARG A 99 22.63 -10.52 13.41
N GLN A 100 22.57 -9.49 14.26
CA GLN A 100 23.77 -8.77 14.73
C GLN A 100 24.23 -9.12 16.16
N ARG A 101 23.74 -10.21 16.75
CA ARG A 101 24.25 -10.72 18.03
C ARG A 101 24.67 -12.18 17.93
N ARG A 102 25.81 -12.41 17.27
CA ARG A 102 26.72 -13.49 17.64
C ARG A 102 28.11 -12.89 17.75
N VAL A 103 28.49 -12.69 19.00
CA VAL A 103 29.85 -12.52 19.48
C VAL A 103 30.50 -13.91 19.54
#